data_AF-A0A1Q3JYQ6-F1
#
_entry.id   AF-A0A1Q3JYQ6-F1
#
_cell.length_a   1.000
_cell.length_b   1.000
_cell.length_c   1.000
_cell.angle_alpha   90.00
_cell.angle_beta   90.00
_cell.angle_gamma   90.00
#
_symmetry.space_group_name_H-M   'P 1'
#
loop_
_entity.id
_entity.type
_entity.pdbx_description
1 polymer ?
#
loop_
_entity_poly.entity_id
_entity_poly.type
_entity_poly.pdbx_seq_one_letter_code
_entity_poly.pdbx_strand_id
1 'polypeptide(L)'
;AWLFGIATLVQILFFLVLGPYYFDVADPPPPEARQRGINAFVVFGACTLLILWAAYMGRLTKLTDAPPLLWGPVAAAIALHIGYILRHTLAPPKRKPGFAAFDSGDDESDIPVDPKLSGADIAGSRRIKVMADYGCYPLWAMDEGTIGPFSPQHLGVSMELENDLWSWAAEFDMSFNMDDPAKTSWSDERYRQHVEEGLALARRIKSELPDREVFALDTEGKLIEIDTGSAAGAMPSASDR
;
A
#
# COMPACT_ATOMS: atom_id res chain seq x y z
N ALA A 1 9.69 -8.29 39.22
CA ALA A 1 11.07 -8.20 38.68
C ALA A 1 11.30 -9.25 37.59
N TRP A 2 11.24 -10.55 37.90
CA TRP A 2 11.48 -11.64 36.93
C TRP A 2 10.62 -11.59 35.66
N LEU A 3 9.34 -11.20 35.77
CA LEU A 3 8.44 -11.00 34.60
C LEU A 3 8.96 -9.95 33.61
N PHE A 4 9.59 -8.88 34.09
CA PHE A 4 10.17 -7.85 33.22
C PHE A 4 11.39 -8.39 32.48
N GLY A 5 12.24 -9.17 33.16
CA GLY A 5 13.38 -9.84 32.51
C GLY A 5 12.94 -10.84 31.43
N ILE A 6 11.89 -11.63 31.70
CA ILE A 6 11.31 -12.55 30.71
C ILE A 6 10.74 -11.78 29.51
N ALA A 7 9.98 -10.70 29.75
CA ALA A 7 9.43 -9.88 28.67
C ALA A 7 10.54 -9.29 27.78
N THR A 8 11.61 -8.76 28.36
CA THR A 8 12.76 -8.27 27.60
C THR A 8 13.44 -9.39 26.80
N LEU A 9 13.64 -10.57 27.37
CA LEU A 9 14.23 -11.71 26.66
C LEU A 9 13.37 -12.17 25.47
N VAL A 10 12.04 -12.22 25.65
CA VAL A 10 11.11 -12.53 24.56
C VAL A 10 11.21 -11.47 23.45
N GLN A 11 11.33 -10.20 23.83
CA GLN A 11 11.45 -9.10 22.87
C GLN A 11 12.79 -9.12 22.12
N ILE A 12 13.90 -9.48 22.79
CA ILE A 12 15.20 -9.72 22.16
C ILE A 12 15.10 -10.86 21.14
N LEU A 13 14.53 -11.99 21.56
CA LEU A 13 14.36 -13.18 20.71
C LEU A 13 13.51 -12.84 19.49
N PHE A 14 12.43 -12.09 19.69
CA PHE A 14 11.58 -11.66 18.59
C PHE A 14 12.33 -10.77 17.59
N PHE A 15 12.92 -9.66 18.03
CA PHE A 15 13.53 -8.69 17.11
C PHE A 15 14.84 -9.16 16.46
N LEU A 16 15.66 -9.95 17.16
CA LEU A 16 16.96 -10.36 16.65
C LEU A 16 16.94 -11.71 15.94
N VAL A 17 15.95 -12.56 16.23
CA VAL A 17 15.91 -13.93 15.71
C VAL A 17 14.64 -14.18 14.93
N LEU A 18 13.47 -14.11 15.57
CA LEU A 18 12.22 -14.52 14.92
C LEU A 18 11.81 -13.59 13.78
N GLY A 19 11.93 -12.28 13.95
CA GLY A 19 11.65 -11.31 12.90
C GLY A 19 12.51 -11.57 11.67
N PRO A 20 13.85 -11.38 11.74
CA PRO A 20 14.71 -11.46 10.57
C PRO A 20 14.79 -12.84 9.90
N TYR A 21 14.70 -13.92 10.67
CA TYR A 21 14.99 -15.27 10.15
C TYR A 21 13.74 -16.15 9.97
N TYR A 22 12.57 -15.72 10.44
CA TYR A 22 11.35 -16.51 10.32
C TYR A 22 10.18 -15.73 9.73
N PHE A 23 9.90 -14.53 10.23
CA PHE A 23 8.74 -13.75 9.77
C PHE A 23 9.04 -12.86 8.56
N ASP A 24 10.21 -12.20 8.54
CA ASP A 24 10.59 -11.19 7.55
C ASP A 24 11.36 -11.78 6.34
N VAL A 25 11.28 -13.10 6.12
CA VAL A 25 12.10 -13.79 5.11
C VAL A 25 11.61 -13.50 3.69
N ALA A 26 10.29 -13.45 3.50
CA ALA A 26 9.68 -13.21 2.20
C ALA A 26 9.60 -11.71 1.87
N ASP A 27 9.37 -10.87 2.88
CA ASP A 27 9.28 -9.41 2.73
C ASP A 27 9.99 -8.71 3.90
N PRO A 28 11.28 -8.34 3.74
CA PRO A 28 12.03 -7.72 4.81
C PRO A 28 11.60 -6.27 5.00
N PRO A 29 11.36 -5.81 6.25
CA PRO A 29 10.92 -4.45 6.50
C PRO A 29 11.96 -3.43 6.03
N PRO A 30 11.54 -2.26 5.52
CA PRO A 30 12.44 -1.21 5.10
C PRO A 30 13.37 -0.77 6.24
N PRO A 31 14.61 -0.35 5.94
CA PRO A 31 15.65 -0.12 6.94
C PRO A 31 15.25 0.89 8.03
N GLU A 32 14.43 1.89 7.68
CA GLU A 32 13.91 2.88 8.64
C GLU A 32 12.92 2.28 9.65
N ALA A 33 12.08 1.34 9.23
CA ALA A 33 11.15 0.64 10.11
C ALA A 33 11.91 -0.27 11.09
N ARG A 34 12.93 -0.97 10.59
CA ARG A 34 13.82 -1.80 11.43
C ARG A 34 14.58 -0.96 12.46
N GLN A 35 15.09 0.21 12.07
CA GLN A 35 15.76 1.13 12.99
C GLN A 35 14.81 1.66 14.08
N ARG A 36 13.54 1.97 13.74
CA ARG A 36 12.52 2.35 14.73
C ARG A 36 12.28 1.25 15.76
N GLY A 37 12.21 -0.01 15.33
CA GLY A 37 12.07 -1.17 16.23
C GLY A 37 13.25 -1.32 17.19
N ILE A 38 14.47 -1.18 16.69
CA ILE A 38 15.70 -1.24 17.50
C ILE A 38 15.75 -0.10 18.53
N ASN A 39 15.41 1.14 18.12
CA ASN A 39 15.39 2.29 19.02
C ASN A 39 14.38 2.10 20.16
N ALA A 40 13.18 1.62 19.84
CA ALA A 40 12.16 1.29 20.85
C ALA A 40 12.67 0.20 21.81
N PHE A 41 13.29 -0.86 21.28
CA PHE A 41 13.89 -1.93 22.09
C PHE A 41 14.95 -1.39 23.07
N VAL A 42 15.86 -0.51 22.63
CA VAL A 42 16.88 0.08 23.50
C VAL A 42 16.25 0.90 24.64
N VAL A 43 15.25 1.72 24.34
CA VAL A 43 14.54 2.53 25.35
C VAL A 43 13.84 1.63 26.37
N PHE A 44 13.06 0.64 25.92
CA PHE A 44 12.36 -0.27 26.82
C PHE A 44 13.31 -1.16 27.62
N GLY A 45 14.43 -1.58 27.03
CA GLY A 45 15.50 -2.31 27.71
C GLY A 45 16.13 -1.47 28.83
N ALA A 46 16.47 -0.20 28.54
CA ALA A 46 17.01 0.71 29.54
C ALA A 46 16.02 0.97 30.69
N CYS A 47 14.74 1.23 30.38
CA CYS A 47 13.69 1.36 31.39
C CYS A 47 13.57 0.09 32.25
N THR A 48 13.64 -1.09 31.63
CA THR A 48 13.57 -2.36 32.35
C THR A 48 14.76 -2.53 33.30
N LEU A 49 15.97 -2.21 32.87
CA LEU A 49 17.16 -2.25 33.73
C LEU A 49 17.05 -1.28 34.91
N LEU A 50 16.51 -0.08 34.70
CA LEU A 50 16.26 0.88 35.78
C LEU A 50 15.22 0.36 36.79
N ILE A 51 14.16 -0.29 36.33
CA ILE A 51 13.16 -0.93 37.20
C ILE A 51 13.79 -2.07 38.01
N LEU A 52 14.60 -2.93 37.38
CA LEU A 52 15.30 -4.01 38.05
C LEU A 52 16.30 -3.48 39.08
N TRP A 53 17.00 -2.39 38.76
CA TRP A 53 17.92 -1.74 39.67
C TRP A 53 17.19 -1.11 40.87
N ALA A 54 16.06 -0.43 40.64
CA ALA A 54 15.20 0.09 41.71
C ALA A 54 14.64 -1.03 42.60
N ALA A 55 14.34 -2.20 42.01
CA ALA A 55 13.95 -3.40 42.74
C ALA A 55 15.07 -3.90 43.65
N TYR A 56 16.28 -4.00 43.12
CA TYR A 56 17.46 -4.45 43.85
C TYR A 56 17.79 -3.51 45.03
N MET A 57 17.63 -2.20 44.83
CA MET A 57 17.82 -1.18 45.87
C MET A 57 16.66 -1.10 46.88
N GLY A 58 15.64 -1.96 46.76
CA GLY A 58 14.48 -1.96 47.66
C GLY A 58 13.62 -0.70 47.56
N ARG A 59 13.72 0.07 46.47
CA ARG A 59 12.98 1.34 46.27
C ARG A 59 11.62 1.15 45.60
N LEU A 60 11.26 -0.08 45.25
CA LEU A 60 9.92 -0.39 44.71
C LEU A 60 8.89 -0.46 45.82
N THR A 61 7.84 0.34 45.70
CA THR A 61 6.63 0.23 46.52
C THR A 61 5.78 -0.94 46.03
N LYS A 62 5.26 -1.75 46.96
CA LYS A 62 4.26 -2.77 46.61
C LYS A 62 2.96 -2.07 46.20
N LEU A 63 2.21 -2.72 45.32
CA LEU A 63 0.92 -2.19 44.85
C LEU A 63 -0.09 -2.01 46.00
N THR A 64 -0.03 -2.87 47.02
CA THR A 64 -0.86 -2.78 48.23
C THR A 64 -0.52 -1.59 49.12
N ASP A 65 0.71 -1.09 49.01
CA ASP A 65 1.25 -0.03 49.86
C ASP A 65 1.29 1.31 49.09
N ALA A 66 0.72 1.34 47.89
CA ALA A 66 0.72 2.51 47.03
C ALA A 66 -0.20 3.59 47.60
N PRO A 67 0.25 4.85 47.72
CA PRO A 67 -0.57 5.93 48.26
C PRO A 67 -1.82 6.14 47.40
N PRO A 68 -3.00 6.34 48.01
CA PRO A 68 -4.28 6.50 47.30
C PRO A 68 -4.26 7.57 46.19
N LEU A 69 -3.43 8.60 46.37
CA LEU A 69 -3.26 9.71 45.44
C LEU A 69 -2.71 9.30 44.06
N LEU A 70 -1.98 8.17 43.96
CA LEU A 70 -1.40 7.70 42.70
C LEU A 70 -2.41 7.00 41.78
N TRP A 71 -3.54 6.52 42.31
CA TRP A 71 -4.54 5.81 41.50
C TRP A 71 -5.25 6.73 40.51
N GLY A 72 -5.43 8.01 40.84
CA GLY A 72 -6.03 9.00 39.95
C GLY A 72 -5.24 9.17 38.65
N PRO A 73 -3.94 9.52 38.71
CA PRO A 73 -3.07 9.61 37.54
C PRO A 73 -2.98 8.30 36.74
N VAL A 74 -2.91 7.14 37.42
CA VAL A 74 -2.87 5.83 36.74
C VAL A 74 -4.16 5.58 35.96
N ALA A 75 -5.33 5.80 36.57
CA ALA A 75 -6.62 5.66 35.91
C ALA A 75 -6.76 6.63 34.73
N ALA A 76 -6.29 7.87 34.88
CA ALA A 76 -6.28 8.86 33.81
C ALA A 76 -5.38 8.43 32.63
N ALA A 77 -4.18 7.91 32.91
CA ALA A 77 -3.28 7.41 31.87
C ALA A 77 -3.89 6.22 31.10
N ILE A 78 -4.52 5.27 31.82
CA ILE A 78 -5.22 4.14 31.21
C ILE A 78 -6.38 4.65 30.33
N ALA A 79 -7.21 5.57 30.83
CA ALA A 79 -8.33 6.13 30.08
C ALA A 79 -7.86 6.89 28.82
N LEU A 80 -6.78 7.67 28.92
CA LEU A 80 -6.17 8.33 27.76
C LEU A 80 -5.63 7.34 26.75
N HIS A 81 -5.00 6.25 27.20
CA HIS A 81 -4.47 5.23 26.31
C HIS A 81 -5.58 4.46 25.60
N ILE A 82 -6.63 4.05 26.33
CA ILE A 82 -7.82 3.43 25.75
C ILE A 82 -8.51 4.38 24.77
N GLY A 83 -8.67 5.65 25.13
CA GLY A 83 -9.23 6.68 24.25
C GLY A 83 -8.40 6.91 23.00
N TYR A 84 -7.07 6.88 23.11
CA TYR A 84 -6.14 6.95 21.98
C TYR A 84 -6.31 5.74 21.04
N ILE A 85 -6.34 4.52 21.59
CA ILE A 85 -6.58 3.29 20.82
C ILE A 85 -7.94 3.37 20.14
N LEU A 86 -9.02 3.64 20.88
CA LEU A 86 -10.37 3.75 20.34
C LEU A 86 -10.47 4.82 19.25
N ARG A 87 -9.82 5.97 19.43
CA ARG A 87 -9.78 7.01 18.40
C ARG A 87 -9.06 6.52 17.15
N HIS A 88 -7.95 5.80 17.29
CA HIS A 88 -7.17 5.36 16.14
C HIS A 88 -7.73 4.08 15.47
N THR A 89 -8.57 3.31 16.18
CA THR A 89 -9.27 2.15 15.61
C THR A 89 -10.63 2.51 15.03
N LEU A 90 -11.36 3.46 15.64
CA LEU A 90 -12.72 3.84 15.22
C LEU A 90 -12.76 5.07 14.32
N ALA A 91 -11.76 5.96 14.38
CA ALA A 91 -11.62 6.99 13.37
C ALA A 91 -10.75 6.44 12.24
N PRO A 92 -11.29 6.22 11.03
CA PRO A 92 -10.47 5.84 9.90
C PRO A 92 -9.39 6.92 9.73
N PRO A 93 -8.14 6.53 9.41
CA PRO A 93 -7.11 7.51 9.11
C PRO A 93 -7.66 8.45 8.03
N LYS A 94 -7.55 9.77 8.24
CA LYS A 94 -7.81 10.72 7.15
C LYS A 94 -6.80 10.40 6.06
N ARG A 95 -7.22 9.65 5.04
CA ARG A 95 -6.40 9.34 3.87
C ARG A 95 -5.94 10.66 3.27
N LYS A 96 -4.66 10.72 2.88
CA LYS A 96 -4.13 11.87 2.16
C LYS A 96 -4.95 12.00 0.87
N PRO A 97 -5.51 13.17 0.54
CA PRO A 97 -6.17 13.36 -0.72
C PRO A 97 -5.14 13.33 -1.85
N GLY A 98 -5.49 12.69 -2.97
CA GLY A 98 -4.68 12.68 -4.19
C GLY A 98 -3.59 11.60 -4.25
N PHE A 99 -2.90 11.59 -5.39
CA PHE A 99 -1.91 10.62 -5.91
C PHE A 99 -1.06 9.81 -4.91
N ALA A 100 -0.76 10.35 -3.72
CA ALA A 100 0.03 9.69 -2.68
C ALA A 100 -0.62 8.42 -2.09
N ALA A 101 -1.94 8.22 -2.25
CA ALA A 101 -2.61 7.00 -1.80
C ALA A 101 -2.32 5.77 -2.68
N PHE A 102 -1.80 5.95 -3.89
CA PHE A 102 -1.46 4.87 -4.83
C PHE A 102 0.04 4.51 -4.84
N ASP A 103 0.88 5.36 -4.25
CA ASP A 103 2.35 5.18 -4.20
C ASP A 103 2.80 4.49 -2.90
N SER A 104 1.92 4.40 -1.89
CA SER A 104 2.30 4.01 -0.53
C SER A 104 2.39 2.52 -0.27
N GLY A 105 2.04 1.64 -1.22
CA GLY A 105 2.06 0.18 -0.99
C GLY A 105 1.17 -0.25 0.18
N ASP A 106 0.19 0.59 0.56
CA ASP A 106 -0.79 0.26 1.59
C ASP A 106 -1.73 -0.81 1.03
N ASP A 107 -2.05 -1.83 1.83
CA ASP A 107 -2.93 -2.96 1.46
C ASP A 107 -4.16 -2.52 0.66
N GLU A 108 -4.16 -2.83 -0.65
CA GLU A 108 -5.23 -2.51 -1.60
C GLU A 108 -6.56 -3.19 -1.23
N SER A 109 -6.52 -4.18 -0.32
CA SER A 109 -7.67 -4.92 0.22
C SER A 109 -8.63 -4.08 1.07
N ASP A 110 -8.26 -2.86 1.47
CA ASP A 110 -9.05 -1.97 2.35
C ASP A 110 -9.72 -0.80 1.61
N ILE A 111 -9.92 -0.86 0.28
CA ILE A 111 -10.79 0.11 -0.42
C ILE A 111 -12.25 -0.28 -0.16
N PRO A 112 -13.04 0.52 0.57
CA PRO A 112 -14.46 0.25 0.74
C PRO A 112 -15.12 0.57 -0.60
N VAL A 113 -15.33 -0.45 -1.43
CA VAL A 113 -16.30 -0.38 -2.53
C VAL A 113 -17.66 -0.19 -1.87
N ASP A 114 -18.33 0.95 -2.08
CA ASP A 114 -19.71 1.09 -1.64
C ASP A 114 -20.51 -0.04 -2.31
N PRO A 115 -21.11 -0.97 -1.55
CA PRO A 115 -21.83 -2.11 -2.11
C PRO A 115 -23.00 -1.71 -3.01
N LYS A 116 -23.38 -0.42 -3.01
CA LYS A 116 -24.45 0.13 -3.85
C LYS A 116 -23.97 0.68 -5.18
N LEU A 117 -22.67 0.87 -5.40
CA LEU A 117 -22.18 1.36 -6.69
C LEU A 117 -22.16 0.23 -7.71
N SER A 118 -22.88 0.41 -8.81
CA SER A 118 -22.80 -0.46 -9.97
C SER A 118 -21.51 -0.19 -10.75
N GLY A 119 -21.06 -1.15 -11.56
CA GLY A 119 -19.91 -0.94 -12.44
C GLY A 119 -20.08 0.22 -13.43
N ALA A 120 -21.32 0.63 -13.72
CA ALA A 120 -21.61 1.81 -14.53
C ALA A 120 -21.44 3.11 -13.74
N ASP A 121 -21.76 3.11 -12.44
CA ASP A 121 -21.53 4.27 -11.56
C ASP A 121 -20.02 4.54 -11.42
N ILE A 122 -19.22 3.47 -11.35
CA ILE A 122 -17.75 3.53 -11.27
C ILE A 122 -17.16 4.09 -12.59
N ALA A 123 -17.66 3.64 -13.74
CA ALA A 123 -17.24 4.14 -15.06
C ALA A 123 -17.56 5.64 -15.28
N GLY A 124 -18.41 6.23 -14.45
CA GLY A 124 -18.67 7.67 -14.41
C GLY A 124 -17.46 8.53 -14.02
N SER A 125 -16.41 7.95 -13.42
CA SER A 125 -15.21 8.64 -12.92
C SER A 125 -14.48 9.45 -14.00
N ARG A 126 -14.20 10.74 -13.74
CA ARG A 126 -13.42 11.62 -14.62
C ARG A 126 -11.96 11.17 -14.74
N ARG A 127 -11.43 10.55 -13.68
CA ARG A 127 -10.07 10.05 -13.58
C ARG A 127 -10.05 8.54 -13.73
N ILE A 128 -9.31 8.05 -14.72
CA ILE A 128 -9.26 6.64 -15.10
C ILE A 128 -7.80 6.22 -15.16
N LYS A 129 -7.44 5.14 -14.46
CA LYS A 129 -6.14 4.49 -14.55
C LYS A 129 -6.25 3.21 -15.37
N VAL A 130 -5.36 3.04 -16.34
CA VAL A 130 -5.14 1.80 -17.08
C VAL A 130 -4.06 1.01 -16.37
N MET A 131 -4.42 -0.16 -15.85
CA MET A 131 -3.53 -1.02 -15.08
C MET A 131 -4.09 -2.45 -15.07
N ALA A 132 -3.23 -3.42 -15.36
CA ALA A 132 -3.54 -4.83 -15.25
C ALA A 132 -3.17 -5.32 -13.85
N ASP A 133 -4.07 -6.09 -13.25
CA ASP A 133 -3.85 -6.82 -12.02
C ASP A 133 -4.56 -8.18 -12.12
N TYR A 134 -4.09 -9.16 -11.37
CA TYR A 134 -4.51 -10.54 -11.50
C TYR A 134 -6.01 -10.70 -11.23
N GLY A 135 -6.75 -11.17 -12.22
CA GLY A 135 -8.19 -11.41 -12.16
C GLY A 135 -9.03 -10.13 -12.02
N CYS A 136 -8.48 -8.97 -12.35
CA CYS A 136 -9.15 -7.67 -12.27
C CYS A 136 -9.48 -7.09 -13.66
N TYR A 137 -10.37 -6.08 -13.68
CA TYR A 137 -10.61 -5.31 -14.91
C TYR A 137 -9.39 -4.41 -15.23
N PRO A 138 -9.09 -4.16 -16.52
CA PRO A 138 -7.95 -3.33 -16.94
C PRO A 138 -8.10 -1.83 -16.64
N LEU A 139 -9.28 -1.39 -16.16
CA LEU A 139 -9.59 0.03 -15.92
C LEU A 139 -9.99 0.26 -14.47
N TRP A 140 -9.49 1.36 -13.92
CA TRP A 140 -9.65 1.72 -12.52
C TRP A 140 -10.14 3.16 -12.40
N ALA A 141 -11.25 3.34 -11.71
CA ALA A 141 -11.75 4.66 -11.38
C ALA A 141 -10.99 5.23 -10.17
N MET A 142 -10.71 6.53 -10.20
CA MET A 142 -9.91 7.21 -9.18
C MET A 142 -10.67 8.35 -8.48
N ASP A 143 -11.92 8.60 -8.85
CA ASP A 143 -12.75 9.60 -8.19
C ASP A 143 -13.19 9.18 -6.79
N GLU A 144 -13.20 10.16 -5.89
CA GLU A 144 -13.59 9.94 -4.50
C GLU A 144 -15.03 9.41 -4.44
N GLY A 145 -15.24 8.31 -3.74
CA GLY A 145 -16.53 7.62 -3.66
C GLY A 145 -16.83 6.67 -4.82
N THR A 146 -16.01 6.64 -5.88
CA THR A 146 -16.15 5.71 -7.01
C THR A 146 -14.85 4.96 -7.31
N ILE A 147 -13.96 4.80 -6.33
CA ILE A 147 -12.66 4.14 -6.52
C ILE A 147 -12.87 2.64 -6.72
N GLY A 148 -12.26 2.08 -7.77
CA GLY A 148 -12.23 0.62 -7.98
C GLY A 148 -12.13 0.21 -9.45
N PRO A 149 -11.94 -1.10 -9.70
CA PRO A 149 -11.85 -1.64 -11.06
C PRO A 149 -13.24 -1.65 -11.72
N PHE A 150 -13.29 -1.44 -13.04
CA PHE A 150 -14.53 -1.50 -13.82
C PHE A 150 -14.32 -2.00 -15.25
N SER A 151 -15.35 -2.62 -15.81
CA SER A 151 -15.32 -3.18 -17.17
C SER A 151 -15.13 -2.09 -18.24
N PRO A 152 -14.24 -2.30 -19.24
CA PRO A 152 -14.14 -1.47 -20.44
C PRO A 152 -15.48 -1.19 -21.14
N GLN A 153 -16.42 -2.13 -21.09
CA GLN A 153 -17.77 -1.99 -21.67
C GLN A 153 -18.55 -0.80 -21.13
N HIS A 154 -18.33 -0.47 -19.85
CA HIS A 154 -19.04 0.63 -19.21
C HIS A 154 -18.42 1.99 -19.54
N LEU A 155 -17.21 2.04 -20.11
CA LEU A 155 -16.51 3.28 -20.40
C LEU A 155 -17.08 4.00 -21.64
N GLY A 156 -17.69 3.25 -22.56
CA GLY A 156 -18.20 3.79 -23.83
C GLY A 156 -17.11 4.07 -24.88
N VAL A 157 -16.00 3.34 -24.82
CA VAL A 157 -14.97 3.32 -25.88
C VAL A 157 -15.39 2.45 -27.07
N SER A 158 -14.64 2.52 -28.15
CA SER A 158 -14.81 1.65 -29.31
C SER A 158 -14.67 0.17 -28.93
N MET A 159 -15.40 -0.69 -29.63
CA MET A 159 -15.35 -2.14 -29.43
C MET A 159 -13.95 -2.72 -29.68
N GLU A 160 -13.18 -2.12 -30.58
CA GLU A 160 -11.80 -2.50 -30.83
C GLU A 160 -10.92 -2.21 -29.61
N LEU A 161 -10.97 -0.99 -29.07
CA LEU A 161 -10.23 -0.62 -27.87
C LEU A 161 -10.67 -1.44 -26.64
N GLU A 162 -11.97 -1.72 -26.52
CA GLU A 162 -12.51 -2.60 -25.48
C GLU A 162 -11.88 -4.00 -25.53
N ASN A 163 -11.84 -4.63 -26.72
CA ASN A 163 -11.27 -5.95 -26.90
C ASN A 163 -9.76 -5.96 -26.65
N ASP A 164 -9.05 -4.91 -27.06
CA ASP A 164 -7.61 -4.80 -26.84
C ASP A 164 -7.29 -4.66 -25.35
N LEU A 165 -8.07 -3.88 -24.60
CA LEU A 165 -7.95 -3.77 -23.14
C LEU A 165 -8.17 -5.12 -22.45
N TRP A 166 -9.19 -5.86 -22.86
CA TRP A 166 -9.46 -7.19 -22.33
C TRP A 166 -8.36 -8.20 -22.65
N SER A 167 -7.88 -8.20 -23.89
CA SER A 167 -6.83 -9.13 -24.32
C SER A 167 -5.53 -8.84 -23.57
N TRP A 168 -5.19 -7.56 -23.43
CA TRP A 168 -4.04 -7.12 -22.66
C TRP A 168 -4.12 -7.59 -21.19
N ALA A 169 -5.22 -7.35 -20.47
CA ALA A 169 -5.37 -7.85 -19.10
C ALA A 169 -5.32 -9.38 -19.00
N ALA A 170 -5.95 -10.10 -19.95
CA ALA A 170 -5.93 -11.56 -19.96
C ALA A 170 -4.52 -12.13 -20.15
N GLU A 171 -3.68 -11.47 -20.94
CA GLU A 171 -2.26 -11.87 -21.05
C GLU A 171 -1.50 -11.68 -19.74
N PHE A 172 -1.77 -10.59 -19.01
CA PHE A 172 -1.19 -10.38 -17.68
C PHE A 172 -1.59 -11.50 -16.72
N ASP A 173 -2.88 -11.89 -16.72
CA ASP A 173 -3.39 -13.01 -15.92
C ASP A 173 -2.67 -14.32 -16.23
N MET A 174 -2.41 -14.58 -17.52
CA MET A 174 -1.66 -15.76 -17.96
C MET A 174 -0.20 -15.73 -17.51
N SER A 175 0.33 -14.57 -17.15
CA SER A 175 1.68 -14.46 -16.59
C SER A 175 1.77 -14.99 -15.15
N PHE A 176 0.63 -15.19 -14.47
CA PHE A 176 0.57 -15.64 -13.09
C PHE A 176 1.18 -17.04 -12.93
N ASN A 177 2.15 -17.14 -12.01
CA ASN A 177 2.78 -18.40 -11.69
C ASN A 177 2.11 -19.03 -10.46
N MET A 178 1.33 -20.08 -10.69
CA MET A 178 0.64 -20.81 -9.63
C MET A 178 1.60 -21.54 -8.67
N ASP A 179 2.79 -21.92 -9.14
CA ASP A 179 3.75 -22.69 -8.34
C ASP A 179 4.61 -21.79 -7.44
N ASP A 180 4.86 -20.55 -7.87
CA ASP A 180 5.59 -19.53 -7.11
C ASP A 180 4.96 -18.15 -7.35
N PRO A 181 3.94 -17.76 -6.57
CA PRO A 181 3.22 -16.49 -6.75
C PRO A 181 4.11 -15.24 -6.62
N ALA A 182 5.29 -15.36 -6.00
CA ALA A 182 6.26 -14.28 -5.89
C ALA A 182 7.06 -14.05 -7.19
N LYS A 183 6.90 -14.91 -8.21
CA LYS A 183 7.60 -14.81 -9.48
C LYS A 183 6.62 -14.84 -10.65
N THR A 184 6.61 -13.80 -11.47
CA THR A 184 5.94 -13.88 -12.78
C THR A 184 6.62 -14.94 -13.67
N SER A 185 5.85 -15.56 -14.55
CA SER A 185 6.38 -16.43 -15.61
C SER A 185 7.05 -15.67 -16.75
N TRP A 186 6.92 -14.34 -16.77
CA TRP A 186 7.51 -13.48 -17.80
C TRP A 186 8.97 -13.11 -17.52
N SER A 187 9.69 -12.81 -18.61
CA SER A 187 10.97 -12.13 -18.53
C SER A 187 10.77 -10.62 -18.32
N ASP A 188 11.78 -9.94 -17.79
CA ASP A 188 11.78 -8.48 -17.63
C ASP A 188 11.49 -7.74 -18.94
N GLU A 189 11.92 -8.31 -20.08
CA GLU A 189 11.67 -7.76 -21.40
C GLU A 189 10.20 -7.84 -21.79
N ARG A 190 9.55 -9.01 -21.59
CA ARG A 190 8.11 -9.15 -21.85
C ARG A 190 7.30 -8.24 -20.93
N TYR A 191 7.71 -8.13 -19.66
CA TYR A 191 7.07 -7.23 -18.71
C TYR A 191 7.14 -5.77 -19.19
N ARG A 192 8.30 -5.29 -19.64
CA ARG A 192 8.45 -3.94 -20.20
C ARG A 192 7.58 -3.72 -21.44
N GLN A 193 7.53 -4.67 -22.36
CA GLN A 193 6.65 -4.60 -23.54
C GLN A 193 5.17 -4.52 -23.15
N HIS A 194 4.75 -5.30 -22.17
CA HIS A 194 3.38 -5.29 -21.68
C HIS A 194 3.00 -3.95 -21.03
N VAL A 195 3.93 -3.30 -20.31
CA VAL A 195 3.73 -1.95 -19.79
C VAL A 195 3.60 -0.92 -20.93
N GLU A 196 4.42 -1.03 -21.97
CA GLU A 196 4.33 -0.16 -23.16
C GLU A 196 3.01 -0.33 -23.92
N GLU A 197 2.49 -1.56 -24.01
CA GLU A 197 1.16 -1.86 -24.56
C GLU A 197 0.06 -1.15 -23.73
N GLY A 198 0.14 -1.21 -22.40
CA GLY A 198 -0.77 -0.50 -21.50
C GLY A 198 -0.74 1.02 -21.70
N LEU A 199 0.45 1.59 -21.87
CA LEU A 199 0.62 3.01 -22.20
C LEU A 199 -0.01 3.37 -23.55
N ALA A 200 0.13 2.51 -24.56
CA ALA A 200 -0.50 2.73 -25.86
C ALA A 200 -2.03 2.69 -25.78
N LEU A 201 -2.60 1.76 -25.00
CA LEU A 201 -4.03 1.66 -24.74
C LEU A 201 -4.54 2.92 -24.01
N ALA A 202 -3.81 3.41 -23.01
CA ALA A 202 -4.17 4.62 -22.29
C ALA A 202 -4.19 5.87 -23.22
N ARG A 203 -3.25 5.98 -24.17
CA ARG A 203 -3.28 7.04 -25.19
C ARG A 203 -4.52 6.95 -26.10
N ARG A 204 -4.95 5.73 -26.46
CA ARG A 204 -6.18 5.52 -27.26
C ARG A 204 -7.43 5.91 -26.49
N ILE A 205 -7.52 5.55 -25.21
CA ILE A 205 -8.62 6.02 -24.34
C ILE A 205 -8.64 7.54 -24.32
N LYS A 206 -7.49 8.20 -24.13
CA LYS A 206 -7.40 9.66 -24.10
C LYS A 206 -7.81 10.30 -25.44
N SER A 207 -7.54 9.65 -26.58
CA SER A 207 -7.97 10.16 -27.88
C SER A 207 -9.47 10.02 -28.11
N GLU A 208 -10.07 8.90 -27.67
CA GLU A 208 -11.51 8.65 -27.81
C GLU A 208 -12.34 9.47 -26.80
N LEU A 209 -11.78 9.73 -25.61
CA LEU A 209 -12.42 10.43 -24.50
C LEU A 209 -11.55 11.60 -24.02
N PRO A 210 -11.44 12.70 -24.78
CA PRO A 210 -10.52 13.80 -24.49
C PRO A 210 -10.83 14.51 -23.16
N ASP A 211 -12.09 14.50 -22.73
CA ASP A 211 -12.56 15.12 -21.49
C ASP A 211 -12.18 14.32 -20.21
N ARG A 212 -11.67 13.09 -20.36
CA ARG A 212 -11.24 12.25 -19.24
C ARG A 212 -9.77 12.48 -18.92
N GLU A 213 -9.43 12.46 -17.63
CA GLU A 213 -8.05 12.37 -17.17
C GLU A 213 -7.65 10.90 -17.16
N VAL A 214 -6.64 10.54 -17.96
CA VAL A 214 -6.22 9.15 -18.15
C VAL A 214 -4.82 8.96 -17.60
N PHE A 215 -4.64 7.92 -16.79
CA PHE A 215 -3.38 7.59 -16.14
C PHE A 215 -2.95 6.17 -16.50
N ALA A 216 -1.65 5.90 -16.45
CA ALA A 216 -1.09 4.57 -16.61
C ALA A 216 0.25 4.47 -15.85
N LEU A 217 0.73 3.26 -15.63
CA LEU A 217 2.05 3.03 -15.04
C LEU A 217 3.12 3.06 -16.14
N ASP A 218 4.24 3.72 -15.90
CA ASP A 218 5.43 3.62 -16.76
C ASP A 218 6.25 2.36 -16.45
N THR A 219 7.34 2.14 -17.20
CA THR A 219 8.22 0.98 -17.04
C THR A 219 8.94 0.93 -15.69
N GLU A 220 8.95 2.02 -14.94
CA GLU A 220 9.50 2.11 -13.59
C GLU A 220 8.41 1.88 -12.52
N GLY A 221 7.16 1.63 -12.94
CA GLY A 221 6.01 1.45 -12.05
C GLY A 221 5.42 2.76 -11.53
N LYS A 222 5.83 3.91 -12.08
CA LYS A 222 5.33 5.21 -11.65
C LYS A 222 4.06 5.58 -12.40
N LEU A 223 3.08 6.10 -11.67
CA LEU A 223 1.84 6.60 -12.27
C LEU A 223 2.10 7.90 -13.02
N ILE A 224 1.75 7.92 -14.31
CA ILE A 224 1.86 9.08 -15.18
C ILE A 224 0.50 9.43 -15.79
N GLU A 225 0.26 10.72 -16.00
CA GLU A 225 -0.90 11.21 -16.74
C GLU A 225 -0.62 11.21 -18.24
N ILE A 226 -1.60 10.78 -19.02
CA ILE A 226 -1.53 10.73 -20.47
C ILE A 226 -2.06 12.03 -21.06
N ASP A 227 -1.15 12.82 -21.62
CA ASP A 227 -1.51 14.00 -22.41
C ASP A 227 -1.62 13.63 -23.90
N THR A 228 -2.62 14.22 -24.56
CA THR A 228 -2.83 14.17 -26.02
C THR A 228 -1.63 14.65 -26.85
N GLY A 229 -0.66 15.34 -26.24
CA GLY A 229 0.48 15.96 -26.92
C GLY A 229 1.75 15.12 -27.10
N SER A 230 1.89 13.94 -26.48
CA SER A 230 3.14 13.15 -26.56
C SER A 230 3.08 12.06 -27.64
N ALA A 231 2.94 12.50 -28.89
CA ALA A 231 3.09 11.66 -30.07
C ALA A 231 3.95 12.38 -31.12
N ALA A 232 5.24 12.59 -30.84
CA ALA A 232 6.23 12.98 -31.83
C ALA A 232 7.68 12.74 -31.32
N GLY A 233 8.04 11.48 -31.09
CA GLY A 233 9.41 11.06 -30.81
C GLY A 233 10.07 10.45 -32.06
N ALA A 234 10.71 11.30 -32.86
CA ALA A 234 11.80 11.00 -33.82
C ALA A 234 11.54 10.00 -34.98
N MET A 235 11.06 10.53 -36.12
CA MET A 235 11.53 10.08 -37.44
C MET A 235 12.59 11.07 -37.94
N PRO A 236 13.83 10.65 -38.26
CA PRO A 236 14.82 11.55 -38.84
C PRO A 236 14.41 11.91 -40.27
N SER A 237 14.15 13.20 -40.48
CA SER A 237 13.94 13.79 -41.80
C SER A 237 15.20 13.60 -42.65
N ALA A 238 15.08 12.78 -43.68
CA ALA A 238 16.05 12.68 -44.77
C ALA A 238 15.95 13.92 -45.67
N SER A 239 16.75 14.93 -45.39
CA SER A 239 17.22 15.89 -46.38
C SER A 239 18.40 16.65 -45.78
N ASP A 240 19.61 16.29 -46.18
CA ASP A 240 20.51 17.27 -46.78
C ASP A 240 21.57 16.53 -47.59
N ARG A 241 21.68 16.94 -48.84
CA ARG A 241 22.60 16.49 -49.86
C ARG A 241 23.41 17.70 -50.31
#